data_AF-A0A6J6E000-F1
#
_entry.id   AF-A0A6J6E000-F1
#
_cell.length_a   1.000
_cell.length_b   1.000
_cell.length_c   1.000
_cell.angle_alpha   90.00
_cell.angle_beta   90.00
_cell.angle_gamma   90.00
#
_symmetry.space_group_name_H-M   'P 1'
#
loop_
_entity.id
_entity.type
_entity.pdbx_description
1 polymer ?
#
loop_
_entity_poly.entity_id
_entity_poly.type
_entity_poly.pdbx_seq_one_letter_code
_entity_poly.pdbx_strand_id
1 'polypeptide(L)'
;MFRKVALTSLAAVMVAGSLIAIPANAATKVSNGVACSKSGATTKSGGTTYRCAKNPIVKNSKLTWLSRDCVNLAASYIKSKNSLPVAKAKTDATIAQIDLDIAKWKAEADQAVIDIADYQAKILIIKDALAKAKADTANAATNRTKILQYETGIRNFETAIRAKGIFARNLARSEQDKKNAAGTYKNVADEVGIALSMAQVICARGN
;
A
#
# COMPACT_ATOMS: atom_id res chain seq x y z
N MET A 1 8.32 -12.46 14.16
CA MET A 1 9.55 -11.99 14.83
C MET A 1 10.12 -10.82 14.03
N PHE A 2 9.86 -9.59 14.45
CA PHE A 2 10.31 -8.39 13.75
C PHE A 2 11.62 -7.90 14.38
N ARG A 3 12.70 -7.99 13.61
CA ARG A 3 14.03 -7.52 13.99
C ARG A 3 13.99 -6.00 14.14
N LYS A 4 14.14 -5.54 15.38
CA LYS A 4 14.46 -4.15 15.74
C LYS A 4 15.81 -3.82 15.10
N VAL A 5 15.84 -2.83 14.21
CA VAL A 5 17.08 -2.25 13.68
C VAL A 5 17.26 -0.87 14.30
N ALA A 6 18.47 -0.66 14.78
CA ALA A 6 18.91 0.38 15.69
C ALA A 6 18.75 1.80 15.13
N LEU A 7 18.21 2.68 15.98
CA LEU A 7 18.47 4.11 15.92
C LEU A 7 19.91 4.35 16.40
N THR A 8 20.84 4.54 15.48
CA THR A 8 22.16 5.09 15.79
C THR A 8 22.13 6.60 15.65
N SER A 9 22.13 7.26 16.81
CA SER A 9 22.53 8.64 17.02
C SER A 9 23.89 8.93 16.38
N LEU A 10 23.96 9.94 15.50
CA LEU A 10 25.21 10.61 15.16
C LEU A 10 25.16 12.04 15.72
N ALA A 11 25.84 12.22 16.84
CA ALA A 11 26.22 13.52 17.37
C ALA A 11 27.59 13.93 16.84
N ALA A 12 27.77 15.25 16.73
CA ALA A 12 29.00 16.03 16.62
C ALA A 12 29.86 15.87 15.36
N VAL A 13 29.95 16.97 14.58
CA VAL A 13 31.20 17.75 14.47
C VAL A 13 30.81 19.22 14.19
N MET A 14 31.02 20.12 15.16
CA MET A 14 31.20 21.54 14.85
C MET A 14 32.60 21.70 14.26
N VAL A 15 32.69 22.23 13.04
CA VAL A 15 33.94 22.77 12.52
C VAL A 15 33.80 24.29 12.51
N ALA A 16 34.54 24.94 13.41
CA ALA A 16 34.89 26.33 13.32
C ALA A 16 35.80 26.52 12.10
N GLY A 17 35.44 27.43 11.20
CA GLY A 17 36.18 27.77 10.01
C GLY A 17 36.23 29.29 9.86
N SER A 18 37.45 29.80 9.80
CA SER A 18 37.90 31.20 9.82
C SER A 18 37.19 32.13 8.84
N LEU A 19 37.01 33.38 9.30
CA LEU A 19 36.60 34.52 8.50
C LEU A 19 37.73 34.85 7.50
N ILE A 20 37.54 34.53 6.23
CA ILE A 20 38.26 35.22 5.15
C ILE A 20 37.36 36.37 4.73
N ALA A 21 37.82 37.60 4.97
CA ALA A 21 37.18 38.82 4.50
C ALA A 21 37.15 38.79 2.96
N ILE A 22 35.94 38.73 2.40
CA ILE A 22 35.66 38.90 0.97
C ILE A 22 35.33 40.38 0.79
N PRO A 23 35.84 41.08 -0.25
CA PRO A 23 35.53 42.49 -0.49
C PRO A 23 34.02 42.73 -0.53
N ALA A 24 33.63 43.85 0.08
CA ALA A 24 32.26 44.36 0.15
C ALA A 24 31.77 44.80 -1.24
N ASN A 25 31.43 43.84 -2.09
CA ASN A 25 30.49 44.09 -3.17
C ASN A 25 29.12 44.23 -2.52
N ALA A 26 28.42 45.33 -2.82
CA ALA A 26 27.06 45.62 -2.40
C ALA A 26 26.26 44.32 -2.34
N ALA A 27 25.83 43.93 -1.13
CA ALA A 27 25.21 42.63 -0.90
C ALA A 27 23.88 42.57 -1.66
N THR A 28 23.94 42.14 -2.93
CA THR A 28 22.78 41.61 -3.65
C THR A 28 22.17 40.58 -2.71
N LYS A 29 20.97 40.85 -2.21
CA LYS A 29 20.27 39.98 -1.25
C LYS A 29 20.36 38.55 -1.77
N VAL A 30 21.16 37.72 -1.10
CA VAL A 30 21.27 36.31 -1.47
C VAL A 30 20.00 35.63 -1.00
N SER A 31 19.24 35.11 -1.95
CA SER A 31 17.96 34.46 -1.75
C SER A 31 17.77 33.38 -2.83
N ASN A 32 16.75 32.52 -2.71
CA ASN A 32 16.60 31.42 -3.66
C ASN A 32 16.33 31.92 -5.07
N GLY A 33 17.06 31.37 -6.04
CA GLY A 33 16.89 31.72 -7.46
C GLY A 33 17.76 32.89 -7.94
N VAL A 34 18.45 33.61 -7.05
CA VAL A 34 19.42 34.65 -7.44
C VAL A 34 20.62 34.00 -8.12
N ALA A 35 21.04 34.53 -9.27
CA ALA A 35 22.16 33.99 -10.04
C ALA A 35 23.45 33.97 -9.22
N CYS A 36 24.28 32.95 -9.45
CA CYS A 36 25.59 32.83 -8.82
C CYS A 36 26.61 32.25 -9.81
N SER A 37 27.86 32.69 -9.68
CA SER A 37 28.88 32.44 -10.71
C SER A 37 29.72 31.18 -10.45
N LYS A 38 29.81 30.73 -9.19
CA LYS A 38 30.70 29.63 -8.77
C LYS A 38 29.93 28.48 -8.14
N SER A 39 29.76 27.40 -8.90
CA SER A 39 29.15 26.16 -8.41
C SER A 39 29.80 25.68 -7.11
N GLY A 40 28.98 25.26 -6.16
CA GLY A 40 29.43 24.78 -4.84
C GLY A 40 29.79 25.89 -3.85
N ALA A 41 29.81 27.16 -4.24
CA ALA A 41 30.02 28.26 -3.30
C ALA A 41 28.91 28.26 -2.24
N THR A 42 29.26 28.63 -1.01
CA THR A 42 28.30 28.75 0.10
C THR A 42 28.35 30.14 0.70
N THR A 43 27.21 30.67 1.12
CA THR A 43 27.13 31.96 1.83
C THR A 43 25.99 31.93 2.83
N LYS A 44 25.97 32.89 3.76
CA LYS A 44 24.89 33.06 4.73
C LYS A 44 24.20 34.40 4.49
N SER A 45 22.87 34.40 4.53
CA SER A 45 22.05 35.60 4.44
C SER A 45 20.81 35.42 5.31
N GLY A 46 20.51 36.39 6.17
CA GLY A 46 19.33 36.35 7.05
C GLY A 46 19.26 35.09 7.93
N GLY A 47 20.40 34.57 8.40
CA GLY A 47 20.48 33.33 9.20
C GLY A 47 20.34 32.03 8.42
N THR A 48 20.04 32.09 7.12
CA THR A 48 19.93 30.92 6.24
C THR A 48 21.23 30.70 5.47
N THR A 49 21.66 29.43 5.36
CA THR A 49 22.81 29.04 4.54
C THR A 49 22.34 28.71 3.13
N TYR A 50 23.00 29.31 2.14
CA TYR A 50 22.77 29.11 0.72
C TYR A 50 23.96 28.41 0.06
N ARG A 51 23.68 27.61 -0.96
CA ARG A 51 24.67 26.99 -1.85
C ARG A 51 24.36 27.38 -3.29
N CYS A 52 25.39 27.81 -4.01
CA CYS A 52 25.32 28.05 -5.44
C CYS A 52 25.28 26.70 -6.16
N ALA A 53 24.15 26.36 -6.75
CA ALA A 53 23.96 25.10 -7.47
C ALA A 53 22.87 25.25 -8.53
N LYS A 54 22.80 24.28 -9.44
CA LYS A 54 21.64 24.14 -10.31
C LYS A 54 20.46 23.63 -9.49
N ASN A 55 19.29 24.23 -9.66
CA ASN A 55 18.06 23.76 -9.02
C ASN A 55 17.72 22.35 -9.58
N PRO A 56 17.76 21.30 -8.75
CA PRO A 56 17.64 19.93 -9.25
C PRO A 56 16.17 19.53 -9.54
N ILE A 57 15.17 20.33 -9.13
CA ILE A 57 13.76 20.13 -9.54
C ILE A 57 13.40 20.86 -10.84
N VAL A 58 14.25 21.76 -11.35
CA VAL A 58 14.03 22.49 -12.60
C VAL A 58 14.99 21.97 -13.67
N LYS A 59 14.42 21.43 -14.76
CA LYS A 59 15.21 20.95 -15.90
C LYS A 59 16.00 22.11 -16.52
N ASN A 60 17.28 21.89 -16.82
CA ASN A 60 18.18 22.87 -17.44
C ASN A 60 18.32 24.18 -16.65
N SER A 61 18.24 24.12 -15.32
CA SER A 61 18.40 25.31 -14.48
C SER A 61 19.81 25.91 -14.60
N LYS A 62 19.87 27.24 -14.52
CA LYS A 62 21.11 28.02 -14.36
C LYS A 62 21.64 27.87 -12.92
N LEU A 63 22.89 28.27 -12.70
CA LEU A 63 23.45 28.34 -11.35
C LEU A 63 22.77 29.47 -10.57
N THR A 64 22.13 29.11 -9.47
CA THR A 64 21.47 30.06 -8.56
C THR A 64 21.80 29.72 -7.11
N TRP A 65 21.67 30.69 -6.21
CA TRP A 65 21.68 30.45 -4.78
C TRP A 65 20.43 29.65 -4.40
N LEU A 66 20.63 28.58 -3.63
CA LEU A 66 19.58 27.71 -3.09
C LEU A 66 19.83 27.51 -1.60
N SER A 67 18.81 27.67 -0.79
CA SER A 67 18.87 27.41 0.65
C SER A 67 19.17 25.93 0.87
N ARG A 68 19.83 25.62 1.99
CA ARG A 68 20.07 24.22 2.36
C ARG A 68 18.77 23.41 2.41
N ASP A 69 17.67 24.02 2.85
CA ASP A 69 16.37 23.35 2.89
C ASP A 69 15.84 23.03 1.49
N CYS A 70 15.99 23.95 0.54
CA CYS A 70 15.69 23.67 -0.87
C CYS A 70 16.52 22.49 -1.38
N VAL A 71 17.83 22.51 -1.17
CA VAL A 71 18.73 21.44 -1.65
C VAL A 71 18.36 20.08 -1.05
N ASN A 72 18.12 20.03 0.25
CA ASN A 72 17.78 18.79 0.96
C ASN A 72 16.41 18.25 0.53
N LEU A 73 15.39 19.12 0.48
CA LEU A 73 14.04 18.69 0.10
C LEU A 73 13.99 18.24 -1.36
N ALA A 74 14.68 18.95 -2.25
CA ALA A 74 14.75 18.57 -3.65
C ALA A 74 15.45 17.22 -3.86
N ALA A 75 16.52 16.94 -3.10
CA ALA A 75 17.18 15.63 -3.12
C ALA A 75 16.24 14.51 -2.62
N SER A 76 15.51 14.73 -1.52
CA SER A 76 14.51 13.79 -1.00
C SER A 76 13.39 13.53 -2.02
N TYR A 77 12.84 14.58 -2.64
CA TYR A 77 11.83 14.45 -3.68
C TYR A 77 12.33 13.62 -4.87
N ILE A 78 13.53 13.89 -5.39
CA ILE A 78 14.09 13.14 -6.54
C ILE A 78 14.26 11.67 -6.18
N LYS A 79 14.74 11.36 -4.96
CA LYS A 79 14.86 9.99 -4.48
C LYS A 79 13.50 9.29 -4.46
N SER A 80 12.47 9.92 -3.90
CA SER A 80 11.12 9.35 -3.84
C SER A 80 10.52 9.20 -5.24
N LYS A 81 10.66 10.20 -6.11
CA LYS A 81 10.24 10.13 -7.51
C LYS A 81 10.89 8.95 -8.25
N ASN A 82 12.19 8.75 -8.08
CA ASN A 82 12.91 7.66 -8.73
C ASN A 82 12.53 6.28 -8.16
N SER A 83 11.96 6.22 -6.96
CA SER A 83 11.43 4.98 -6.38
C SER A 83 10.04 4.62 -6.89
N LEU A 84 9.26 5.58 -7.43
CA LEU A 84 7.90 5.34 -7.90
C LEU A 84 7.78 4.27 -8.99
N PRO A 85 8.66 4.18 -10.01
CA PRO A 85 8.58 3.12 -11.02
C PRO A 85 8.78 1.72 -10.42
N VAL A 86 9.71 1.59 -9.47
CA VAL A 86 9.95 0.32 -8.77
C VAL A 86 8.77 -0.05 -7.87
N ALA A 87 8.22 0.93 -7.14
CA ALA A 87 7.02 0.74 -6.34
C ALA A 87 5.83 0.33 -7.22
N LYS A 88 5.64 1.00 -8.37
CA LYS A 88 4.60 0.66 -9.35
C LYS A 88 4.74 -0.77 -9.85
N ALA A 89 5.93 -1.15 -10.31
CA ALA A 89 6.18 -2.50 -10.82
C ALA A 89 5.87 -3.59 -9.78
N LYS A 90 6.25 -3.34 -8.51
CA LYS A 90 5.91 -4.25 -7.39
C LYS A 90 4.41 -4.31 -7.13
N THR A 91 3.74 -3.16 -7.09
CA THR A 91 2.27 -3.09 -6.91
C THR A 91 1.55 -3.80 -8.05
N ASP A 92 1.94 -3.55 -9.30
CA ASP A 92 1.33 -4.19 -10.48
C ASP A 92 1.53 -5.72 -10.43
N ALA A 93 2.71 -6.20 -10.03
CA ALA A 93 2.95 -7.63 -9.83
C ALA A 93 2.10 -8.23 -8.70
N THR A 94 1.93 -7.51 -7.59
CA THR A 94 1.03 -7.93 -6.50
C THR A 94 -0.43 -7.97 -6.97
N ILE A 95 -0.89 -6.97 -7.72
CA ILE A 95 -2.24 -6.94 -8.28
C ILE A 95 -2.46 -8.11 -9.24
N ALA A 96 -1.49 -8.41 -10.10
CA ALA A 96 -1.57 -9.56 -11.01
C ALA A 96 -1.72 -10.89 -10.25
N GLN A 97 -1.02 -11.06 -9.13
CA GLN A 97 -1.18 -12.25 -8.29
C GLN A 97 -2.56 -12.29 -7.62
N ILE A 98 -3.06 -11.16 -7.12
CA ILE A 98 -4.41 -11.07 -6.55
C ILE A 98 -5.48 -11.38 -7.61
N ASP A 99 -5.27 -10.99 -8.87
CA ASP A 99 -6.20 -11.30 -9.97
C ASP A 99 -6.28 -12.80 -10.26
N LEU A 100 -5.16 -13.52 -10.15
CA LEU A 100 -5.17 -14.99 -10.22
C LEU A 100 -5.95 -15.61 -9.06
N ASP A 101 -5.78 -15.08 -7.85
CA ASP A 101 -6.51 -15.55 -6.67
C ASP A 101 -8.02 -15.26 -6.79
N ILE A 102 -8.41 -14.07 -7.27
CA ILE A 102 -9.81 -13.72 -7.56
C ILE A 102 -10.41 -14.70 -8.56
N ALA A 103 -9.73 -14.98 -9.67
CA ALA A 103 -10.21 -15.93 -10.67
C ALA A 103 -10.42 -17.33 -10.07
N LYS A 104 -9.48 -17.79 -9.25
CA LYS A 104 -9.58 -19.07 -8.53
C LYS A 104 -10.78 -19.09 -7.57
N TRP A 105 -10.88 -18.11 -6.66
CA TRP A 105 -11.96 -18.08 -5.67
C TRP A 105 -13.32 -17.91 -6.32
N LYS A 106 -13.40 -17.21 -7.46
CA LYS A 106 -14.62 -17.10 -8.25
C LYS A 106 -15.05 -18.46 -8.81
N ALA A 107 -14.15 -19.21 -9.43
CA ALA A 107 -14.46 -20.55 -9.92
C ALA A 107 -14.91 -21.49 -8.78
N GLU A 108 -14.25 -21.43 -7.63
CA GLU A 108 -14.64 -22.22 -6.46
C GLU A 108 -15.98 -21.78 -5.85
N ALA A 109 -16.29 -20.48 -5.87
CA ALA A 109 -17.58 -19.95 -5.44
C ALA A 109 -18.72 -20.36 -6.39
N ASP A 110 -18.49 -20.31 -7.70
CA ASP A 110 -19.46 -20.74 -8.71
C ASP A 110 -19.75 -22.25 -8.57
N GLN A 111 -18.70 -23.07 -8.41
CA GLN A 111 -18.87 -24.51 -8.14
C GLN A 111 -19.60 -24.75 -6.81
N ALA A 112 -19.30 -23.97 -5.78
CA ALA A 112 -19.98 -24.09 -4.50
C ALA A 112 -21.49 -23.84 -4.59
N VAL A 113 -21.95 -22.93 -5.46
CA VAL A 113 -23.39 -22.72 -5.67
C VAL A 113 -24.06 -23.99 -6.21
N ILE A 114 -23.42 -24.68 -7.16
CA ILE A 114 -23.91 -25.95 -7.72
C ILE A 114 -23.96 -27.03 -6.63
N ASP A 115 -22.86 -27.19 -5.89
CA ASP A 115 -22.77 -28.20 -4.83
C ASP A 115 -23.79 -27.95 -3.71
N ILE A 116 -24.03 -26.69 -3.34
CA ILE A 116 -25.03 -26.31 -2.34
C ILE A 116 -26.42 -26.71 -2.79
N ALA A 117 -26.78 -26.46 -4.06
CA ALA A 117 -28.08 -26.84 -4.60
C ALA A 117 -28.27 -28.37 -4.59
N ASP A 118 -27.25 -29.14 -4.97
CA ASP A 118 -27.27 -30.61 -4.90
C ASP A 118 -27.43 -31.11 -3.45
N TYR A 119 -26.68 -30.55 -2.50
CA TYR A 119 -26.78 -30.92 -1.09
C TYR A 119 -28.15 -30.54 -0.50
N GLN A 120 -28.73 -29.41 -0.89
CA GLN A 120 -30.08 -29.02 -0.49
C GLN A 120 -31.12 -30.01 -1.02
N ALA A 121 -31.02 -30.43 -2.29
CA ALA A 121 -31.90 -31.43 -2.86
C ALA A 121 -31.81 -32.78 -2.12
N LYS A 122 -30.58 -33.24 -1.81
CA LYS A 122 -30.35 -34.46 -1.01
C LYS A 122 -30.92 -34.35 0.40
N ILE A 123 -30.76 -33.20 1.07
CA ILE A 123 -31.35 -32.94 2.39
C ILE A 123 -32.87 -33.07 2.32
N LEU A 124 -33.53 -32.53 1.30
CA LEU A 124 -34.99 -32.62 1.16
C LEU A 124 -35.47 -34.07 1.03
N ILE A 125 -34.78 -34.86 0.21
CA ILE A 125 -35.08 -36.30 0.05
C ILE A 125 -34.91 -37.04 1.38
N ILE A 126 -33.81 -36.80 2.10
CA ILE A 126 -33.55 -37.45 3.40
C ILE A 126 -34.57 -37.00 4.45
N LYS A 127 -34.99 -35.72 4.44
CA LYS A 127 -36.03 -35.21 5.35
C LYS A 127 -37.38 -35.89 5.13
N ASP A 128 -37.78 -36.12 3.87
CA ASP A 128 -39.00 -36.87 3.56
C ASP A 128 -38.92 -38.33 4.04
N ALA A 129 -37.81 -39.01 3.76
CA ALA A 129 -37.58 -40.38 4.23
C ALA A 129 -37.56 -40.48 5.77
N LEU A 130 -36.95 -39.51 6.45
CA LEU A 130 -36.93 -39.40 7.90
C LEU A 130 -38.34 -39.22 8.46
N ALA A 131 -39.17 -38.35 7.86
CA ALA A 131 -40.54 -38.14 8.30
C ALA A 131 -41.36 -39.44 8.19
N LYS A 132 -41.25 -40.16 7.07
CA LYS A 132 -41.89 -41.47 6.89
C LYS A 132 -41.43 -42.50 7.93
N ALA A 133 -40.12 -42.60 8.17
CA ALA A 133 -39.56 -43.52 9.17
C ALA A 133 -39.99 -43.21 10.61
N LYS A 134 -40.21 -41.93 10.94
CA LYS A 134 -40.72 -41.50 12.25
C LYS A 134 -42.22 -41.75 12.42
N ALA A 135 -42.99 -41.69 11.33
CA ALA A 135 -44.44 -41.93 11.34
C ALA A 135 -44.79 -43.43 11.40
N ASP A 136 -43.89 -44.32 10.98
CA ASP A 136 -44.07 -45.78 11.03
C ASP A 136 -43.88 -46.35 12.44
N THR A 137 -44.92 -46.23 13.26
CA THR A 137 -44.93 -46.70 14.65
C THR A 137 -44.91 -48.23 14.77
N ALA A 138 -45.41 -48.95 13.76
CA ALA A 138 -45.40 -50.41 13.72
C ALA A 138 -43.96 -50.96 13.65
N ASN A 139 -43.04 -50.25 12.98
CA ASN A 139 -41.64 -50.64 12.86
C ASN A 139 -40.69 -49.75 13.69
N ALA A 140 -41.17 -49.12 14.76
CA ALA A 140 -40.38 -48.14 15.53
C ALA A 140 -39.02 -48.66 16.01
N ALA A 141 -38.95 -49.90 16.51
CA ALA A 141 -37.70 -50.51 16.97
C ALA A 141 -36.70 -50.73 15.81
N THR A 142 -37.18 -51.20 14.66
CA THR A 142 -36.39 -51.44 13.44
C THR A 142 -35.90 -50.14 12.80
N ASN A 143 -36.72 -49.09 12.83
CA ASN A 143 -36.41 -47.81 12.19
C ASN A 143 -35.46 -46.93 13.02
N ARG A 144 -35.23 -47.23 14.31
CA ARG A 144 -34.39 -46.42 15.20
C ARG A 144 -33.01 -46.11 14.62
N THR A 145 -32.31 -47.11 14.09
CA THR A 145 -30.97 -46.92 13.49
C THR A 145 -31.04 -46.10 12.21
N LYS A 146 -32.04 -46.31 11.36
CA LYS A 146 -32.24 -45.55 10.11
C LYS A 146 -32.50 -44.08 10.39
N ILE A 147 -33.32 -43.77 11.41
CA ILE A 147 -33.60 -42.39 11.83
C ILE A 147 -32.29 -41.68 12.23
N LEU A 148 -31.44 -42.33 13.05
CA LEU A 148 -30.15 -41.77 13.45
C LEU A 148 -29.20 -41.53 12.26
N GLN A 149 -29.22 -42.45 11.28
CA GLN A 149 -28.44 -42.30 10.04
C GLN A 149 -28.93 -41.12 9.20
N TYR A 150 -30.24 -40.95 9.02
CA TYR A 150 -30.82 -39.81 8.30
C TYR A 150 -30.51 -38.48 8.98
N GLU A 151 -30.68 -38.39 10.30
CA GLU A 151 -30.34 -37.19 11.07
C GLU A 151 -28.85 -36.83 10.95
N THR A 152 -27.98 -37.83 10.98
CA THR A 152 -26.54 -37.63 10.78
C THR A 152 -26.21 -37.20 9.35
N GLY A 153 -26.84 -37.82 8.34
CA GLY A 153 -26.68 -37.44 6.94
C GLY A 153 -27.07 -35.98 6.68
N ILE A 154 -28.21 -35.53 7.22
CA ILE A 154 -28.65 -34.13 7.14
C ILE A 154 -27.60 -33.20 7.75
N ARG A 155 -27.13 -33.49 8.98
CA ARG A 155 -26.10 -32.66 9.65
C ARG A 155 -24.80 -32.58 8.86
N ASN A 156 -24.40 -33.67 8.20
CA ASN A 156 -23.18 -33.71 7.39
C ASN A 156 -23.31 -32.80 6.16
N PHE A 157 -24.43 -32.86 5.42
CA PHE A 157 -24.67 -31.97 4.29
C PHE A 157 -24.80 -30.51 4.71
N GLU A 158 -25.50 -30.21 5.81
CA GLU A 158 -25.59 -28.84 6.34
C GLU A 158 -24.22 -28.28 6.72
N THR A 159 -23.35 -29.12 7.28
CA THR A 159 -21.97 -28.72 7.61
C THR A 159 -21.13 -28.47 6.36
N ALA A 160 -21.28 -29.31 5.33
CA ALA A 160 -20.63 -29.10 4.03
C ALA A 160 -21.08 -27.78 3.38
N ILE A 161 -22.38 -27.47 3.39
CA ILE A 161 -22.93 -26.19 2.89
C ILE A 161 -22.29 -25.00 3.63
N ARG A 162 -22.20 -25.06 4.96
CA ARG A 162 -21.54 -23.98 5.75
C ARG A 162 -20.07 -23.80 5.37
N ALA A 163 -19.34 -24.90 5.16
CA ALA A 163 -17.94 -24.86 4.77
C ALA A 163 -17.74 -24.17 3.41
N LYS A 164 -18.62 -24.43 2.44
CA LYS A 164 -18.59 -23.79 1.10
C LYS A 164 -18.69 -22.26 1.16
N GLY A 165 -19.31 -21.69 2.19
CA GLY A 165 -19.37 -20.23 2.37
C GLY A 165 -18.02 -19.52 2.50
N ILE A 166 -16.92 -20.25 2.70
CA ILE A 166 -15.56 -19.68 2.72
C ILE A 166 -15.15 -19.07 1.39
N PHE A 167 -15.59 -19.64 0.26
CA PHE A 167 -15.14 -19.19 -1.07
C PHE A 167 -15.66 -17.79 -1.41
N ALA A 168 -16.93 -17.52 -1.12
CA ALA A 168 -17.51 -16.19 -1.28
C ALA A 168 -16.80 -15.15 -0.38
N ARG A 169 -16.43 -15.51 0.85
CA ARG A 169 -15.68 -14.63 1.75
C ARG A 169 -14.27 -14.34 1.25
N ASN A 170 -13.57 -15.37 0.76
CA ASN A 170 -12.23 -15.22 0.20
C ASN A 170 -12.25 -14.35 -1.06
N LEU A 171 -13.23 -14.55 -1.95
CA LEU A 171 -13.43 -13.72 -3.14
C LEU A 171 -13.59 -12.24 -2.76
N ALA A 172 -14.54 -11.92 -1.86
CA ALA A 172 -14.78 -10.56 -1.41
C ALA A 172 -13.54 -9.92 -0.74
N ARG A 173 -12.78 -10.71 0.03
CA ARG A 173 -11.52 -10.27 0.63
C ARG A 173 -10.48 -9.96 -0.44
N SER A 174 -10.27 -10.84 -1.42
CA SER A 174 -9.30 -10.62 -2.50
C SER A 174 -9.65 -9.40 -3.36
N GLU A 175 -10.93 -9.16 -3.63
CA GLU A 175 -11.39 -7.93 -4.32
C GLU A 175 -11.07 -6.66 -3.50
N GLN A 176 -11.22 -6.71 -2.18
CA GLN A 176 -10.87 -5.60 -1.30
C GLN A 176 -9.35 -5.40 -1.23
N ASP A 177 -8.57 -6.48 -1.15
CA ASP A 177 -7.11 -6.43 -1.14
C ASP A 177 -6.57 -5.81 -2.44
N LYS A 178 -7.19 -6.10 -3.58
CA LYS A 178 -6.88 -5.44 -4.87
C LYS A 178 -7.10 -3.93 -4.81
N LYS A 179 -8.24 -3.47 -4.27
CA LYS A 179 -8.55 -2.04 -4.09
C LYS A 179 -7.53 -1.37 -3.16
N ASN A 180 -7.19 -2.03 -2.06
CA ASN A 180 -6.22 -1.52 -1.09
C ASN A 180 -4.81 -1.39 -1.69
N ALA A 181 -4.38 -2.39 -2.48
CA ALA A 181 -3.08 -2.37 -3.16
C ALA A 181 -2.98 -1.20 -4.15
N ALA A 182 -4.02 -1.01 -4.98
CA ALA A 182 -4.10 0.12 -5.91
C ALA A 182 -4.13 1.48 -5.19
N GLY A 183 -4.92 1.59 -4.12
CA GLY A 183 -5.03 2.81 -3.30
C GLY A 183 -3.71 3.18 -2.62
N THR A 184 -2.97 2.20 -2.10
CA THR A 184 -1.67 2.44 -1.44
C THR A 184 -0.67 3.07 -2.40
N TYR A 185 -0.55 2.55 -3.63
CA TYR A 185 0.34 3.14 -4.63
C TYR A 185 -0.10 4.57 -5.00
N LYS A 186 -1.41 4.80 -5.16
CA LYS A 186 -1.94 6.13 -5.44
C LYS A 186 -1.56 7.13 -4.35
N ASN A 187 -1.71 6.77 -3.07
CA ASN A 187 -1.34 7.63 -1.95
C ASN A 187 0.16 7.99 -1.98
N VAL A 188 1.03 7.01 -2.23
CA VAL A 188 2.48 7.25 -2.36
C VAL A 188 2.80 8.19 -3.53
N ALA A 189 2.12 8.02 -4.67
CA ALA A 189 2.30 8.91 -5.82
C ALA A 189 1.83 10.34 -5.52
N ASP A 190 0.69 10.49 -4.82
CA ASP A 190 0.14 11.78 -4.42
C ASP A 190 1.06 12.48 -3.40
N GLU A 191 1.63 11.76 -2.42
CA GLU A 191 2.63 12.28 -1.48
C GLU A 191 3.89 12.79 -2.18
N VAL A 192 4.37 12.11 -3.23
CA VAL A 192 5.49 12.59 -4.04
C VAL A 192 5.12 13.88 -4.79
N GLY A 193 3.87 14.01 -5.25
CA GLY A 193 3.35 15.25 -5.83
C GLY A 193 3.29 16.41 -4.84
N ILE A 194 2.90 16.14 -3.59
CA ILE A 194 2.94 17.13 -2.50
C ILE A 194 4.39 17.55 -2.22
N ALA A 195 5.32 16.59 -2.13
CA ALA A 195 6.73 16.87 -1.92
C ALA A 195 7.32 17.74 -3.05
N LEU A 196 6.92 17.53 -4.31
CA LEU A 196 7.27 18.42 -5.42
C LEU A 196 6.75 19.84 -5.17
N SER A 197 5.48 19.97 -4.80
CA SER A 197 4.84 21.28 -4.57
C SER A 197 5.55 22.05 -3.45
N MET A 198 5.89 21.36 -2.35
CA MET A 198 6.69 21.95 -1.27
C MET A 198 8.08 22.36 -1.75
N ALA A 199 8.76 21.51 -2.52
CA ALA A 199 10.07 21.81 -3.07
C ALA A 199 10.03 23.03 -4.00
N GLN A 200 9.01 23.16 -4.85
CA GLN A 200 8.81 24.31 -5.72
C GLN A 200 8.65 25.60 -4.91
N VAL A 201 7.81 25.59 -3.88
CA VAL A 201 7.57 26.75 -3.02
C VAL A 201 8.84 27.17 -2.27
N ILE A 202 9.56 26.22 -1.68
CA ILE A 202 10.78 26.53 -0.92
C ILE A 202 11.90 26.99 -1.87
N CYS A 203 12.09 26.31 -2.99
CA CYS A 203 13.15 26.62 -3.94
C CYS A 203 12.88 27.86 -4.82
N ALA A 204 11.64 28.37 -4.86
CA ALA A 204 11.29 29.60 -5.57
C ALA A 204 11.38 30.86 -4.71
N ARG A 205 11.36 30.74 -3.36
CA ARG A 205 11.37 31.89 -2.45
C ARG A 205 12.74 32.58 -2.39
N GLY A 206 12.97 33.48 -3.32
CA GLY A 206 13.89 34.59 -3.16
C GLY A 206 13.13 35.89 -2.94
N ASN A 207 12.75 36.20 -1.70
CA ASN A 207 12.41 37.58 -1.31
C ASN A 207 13.68 38.35 -0.97
#